data_AF-I9WLB9-F1
#
_entry.id   AF-I9WLB9-F1
#
_cell.length_a   1.000
_cell.length_b   1.000
_cell.length_c   1.000
_cell.angle_alpha   90.00
_cell.angle_beta   90.00
_cell.angle_gamma   90.00
#
_symmetry.space_group_name_H-M   'P 1'
#
loop_
_entity.id
_entity.type
_entity.pdbx_description
1 polymer ?
#
loop_
_entity_poly.entity_id
_entity_poly.type
_entity_poly.pdbx_seq_one_letter_code
_entity_poly.pdbx_strand_id
1 'polypeptide(L)' 'MTETNPFSGMTINERLYSAAREEAFDIAIKANDRATMIRILNEVGVEDAAWSADGILKDSSRYGY' A
#
# COMPACT_ATOMS: atom_id res chain seq x y z
N MET A 1 2.14 25.07 -9.13
CA MET A 1 2.48 23.85 -9.89
C MET A 1 1.69 22.74 -9.23
N THR A 2 0.68 22.19 -9.91
CA THR A 2 -0.04 21.02 -9.39
C THR A 2 0.95 19.88 -9.40
N GLU A 3 1.41 19.44 -8.23
CA GLU A 3 2.19 18.21 -8.09
C GLU A 3 1.29 17.07 -8.54
N THR A 4 1.42 16.69 -9.80
CA THR A 4 0.78 15.51 -10.34
C THR A 4 1.36 14.34 -9.56
N ASN A 5 0.58 13.74 -8.66
CA ASN A 5 0.98 12.52 -7.99
C ASN A 5 1.42 11.53 -9.10
N PRO A 6 2.70 11.09 -9.13
CA PRO A 6 3.20 10.25 -10.22
C PRO A 6 2.45 8.91 -10.31
N PHE A 7 1.69 8.59 -9.27
CA PHE A 7 0.87 7.40 -9.09
C PHE A 7 -0.61 7.61 -9.42
N SER A 8 -1.00 8.78 -9.92
CA SER A 8 -2.40 9.10 -10.25
C SER A 8 -2.93 8.17 -11.34
N GLY A 9 -4.09 7.55 -11.09
CA GLY A 9 -4.69 6.56 -11.99
C GLY A 9 -4.20 5.12 -11.82
N MET A 10 -3.18 4.89 -10.99
CA MET A 10 -2.69 3.54 -10.67
C MET A 10 -3.43 2.93 -9.47
N THR A 11 -3.66 1.62 -9.51
CA THR A 11 -4.08 0.80 -8.37
C THR A 11 -2.97 0.71 -7.31
N ILE A 12 -3.30 0.37 -6.06
CA ILE A 12 -2.31 0.25 -4.97
C ILE A 12 -1.15 -0.67 -5.35
N ASN A 13 -1.44 -1.84 -5.95
CA ASN A 13 -0.41 -2.79 -6.37
C ASN A 13 0.53 -2.20 -7.43
N GLU A 14 -0.01 -1.51 -8.43
CA GLU A 14 0.82 -0.86 -9.46
C GLU A 14 1.73 0.22 -8.88
N ARG A 15 1.26 0.94 -7.85
CA ARG A 15 2.07 1.94 -7.15
C ARG A 15 3.18 1.31 -6.32
N LEU A 16 2.86 0.23 -5.61
CA LEU A 16 3.84 -0.57 -4.86
C LEU A 16 4.91 -1.14 -5.79
N TYR A 17 4.51 -1.68 -6.94
CA TYR A 17 5.41 -2.19 -7.99
C TYR A 17 6.31 -1.07 -8.52
N SER A 18 5.72 0.06 -8.94
CA SER A 18 6.46 1.20 -9.47
C SER A 18 7.45 1.80 -8.47
N ALA A 19 7.17 1.69 -7.17
CA ALA A 19 8.03 2.18 -6.09
C ALA A 19 9.01 1.11 -5.54
N ALA A 20 9.03 -0.10 -6.11
CA ALA A 20 9.78 -1.25 -5.60
C ALA A 20 9.52 -1.51 -4.10
N ARG A 21 8.25 -1.41 -3.68
CA ARG A 21 7.79 -1.57 -2.30
C ARG A 21 6.98 -2.85 -2.04
N GLU A 22 6.67 -3.64 -3.06
CA GLU A 22 5.83 -4.84 -2.94
C GLU A 22 6.35 -5.83 -1.88
N GLU A 23 7.64 -6.19 -1.95
CA GLU A 23 8.23 -7.15 -1.00
C GLU A 23 8.14 -6.65 0.45
N ALA A 24 8.45 -5.37 0.67
CA ALA A 24 8.36 -4.76 2.00
C ALA A 24 6.90 -4.71 2.51
N PHE A 25 5.96 -4.48 1.61
CA PHE A 25 4.54 -4.47 1.94
C PHE A 25 4.02 -5.87 2.28
N ASP A 26 4.43 -6.88 1.53
CA ASP A 26 4.11 -8.29 1.78
C ASP A 26 4.65 -8.80 3.11
N ILE A 27 5.88 -8.41 3.47
CA ILE A 27 6.45 -8.70 4.79
C ILE A 27 5.60 -8.06 5.88
N ALA A 28 5.16 -6.81 5.69
CA ALA A 28 4.33 -6.09 6.66
C ALA A 28 2.94 -6.75 6.82
N ILE A 29 2.31 -7.22 5.73
CA ILE A 29 1.07 -8.00 5.79
C ILE A 29 1.25 -9.26 6.63
N LYS A 30 2.28 -10.07 6.32
CA LYS A 30 2.57 -11.32 7.05
C LYS A 30 2.87 -11.11 8.53
N ALA A 31 3.53 -10.01 8.86
CA ALA A 31 3.84 -9.64 10.24
C ALA A 31 2.66 -8.97 10.98
N ASN A 32 1.54 -8.73 10.30
CA ASN A 32 0.42 -7.90 10.80
C ASN A 32 0.89 -6.49 11.22
N ASP A 33 1.94 -5.98 10.58
CA ASP A 33 2.53 -4.67 10.90
C ASP A 33 1.79 -3.55 10.18
N ARG A 34 0.66 -3.18 10.76
CA ARG A 34 -0.20 -2.09 10.31
C ARG A 34 0.56 -0.77 10.16
N ALA A 35 1.49 -0.46 11.06
CA ALA A 35 2.20 0.82 11.04
C ALA A 35 3.10 0.92 9.81
N THR A 36 3.82 -0.16 9.50
CA THR A 36 4.65 -0.24 8.30
C THR A 36 3.81 -0.21 7.02
N MET A 37 2.65 -0.89 6.98
CA MET A 37 1.73 -0.83 5.84
C MET A 37 1.27 0.60 5.56
N ILE A 38 0.84 1.34 6.60
CA ILE A 38 0.39 2.74 6.45
C ILE A 38 1.53 3.63 5.96
N ARG A 39 2.75 3.43 6.48
CA ARG A 39 3.91 4.19 6.03
C ARG A 39 4.15 3.99 4.53
N ILE A 40 4.19 2.74 4.08
CA ILE A 40 4.41 2.40 2.67
C ILE A 40 3.29 2.96 1.78
N LEU A 41 2.03 2.84 2.20
CA LEU A 41 0.89 3.37 1.45
C LEU A 41 0.94 4.89 1.29
N ASN A 42 1.38 5.61 2.33
CA ASN A 42 1.63 7.05 2.23
C ASN A 42 2.79 7.38 1.29
N GLU A 43 3.89 6.62 1.34
CA GLU A 43 5.03 6.81 0.42
C GLU A 43 4.63 6.65 -1.05
N VAL A 44 3.66 5.78 -1.34
CA VAL A 44 3.12 5.59 -2.70
C VAL A 44 1.84 6.41 -2.96
N GLY A 45 1.56 7.41 -2.13
CA GLY A 45 0.52 8.43 -2.36
C GLY A 45 -0.92 7.91 -2.30
N VAL A 46 -1.21 6.90 -1.48
CA VAL A 46 -2.58 6.43 -1.21
C VAL A 46 -3.23 7.34 -0.17
N GLU A 47 -4.32 8.02 -0.56
CA GLU A 47 -4.99 9.04 0.26
C GLU A 47 -5.57 8.43 1.56
N ASP A 48 -6.21 7.26 1.47
CA ASP A 48 -6.79 6.55 2.62
C ASP A 48 -5.91 5.37 3.07
N ALA A 49 -4.63 5.65 3.35
CA ALA A 49 -3.64 4.63 3.72
C ALA A 49 -4.07 3.78 4.94
N ALA A 50 -4.65 4.40 5.97
CA ALA A 50 -5.10 3.71 7.18
C ALA A 50 -6.27 2.76 6.90
N TRP A 51 -7.30 3.25 6.20
CA TRP A 51 -8.46 2.44 5.82
C TRP A 51 -8.06 1.29 4.90
N SER A 52 -7.17 1.55 3.94
CA SER A 52 -6.64 0.53 3.04
C SER A 52 -5.87 -0.54 3.79
N ALA A 53 -4.99 -0.16 4.72
CA ALA A 53 -4.26 -1.11 5.56
C ALA A 53 -5.21 -1.98 6.40
N ASP A 54 -6.21 -1.37 7.03
CA ASP A 54 -7.21 -2.10 7.82
C ASP A 54 -8.04 -3.06 6.97
N GLY A 55 -8.43 -2.65 5.75
CA GLY A 55 -9.13 -3.50 4.80
C GLY A 55 -8.31 -4.71 4.34
N ILE A 56 -7.02 -4.50 4.08
CA ILE A 56 -6.08 -5.57 3.68
C ILE A 56 -5.84 -6.54 4.83
N LEU A 57 -5.65 -6.05 6.06
CA LEU A 57 -5.46 -6.92 7.23
C LEU A 57 -6.72 -7.72 7.58
N LYS A 58 -7.91 -7.18 7.30
CA LYS A 58 -9.19 -7.85 7.53
C LYS A 58 -9.48 -8.96 6.51
N ASP A 59 -8.97 -8.82 5.29
CA ASP A 59 -9.17 -9.77 4.19
C ASP A 59 -7.89 -9.90 3.35
N SER A 60 -6.88 -10.53 3.95
CA SER A 60 -5.58 -10.77 3.33
C SER A 60 -5.68 -11.72 2.12
N SER A 61 -6.75 -12.52 2.07
CA SER A 61 -7.00 -13.52 1.04
C SER A 61 -7.19 -12.90 -0.35
N ARG A 62 -7.69 -11.66 -0.41
CA ARG A 62 -7.79 -10.86 -1.64
C ARG A 62 -6.42 -10.48 -2.23
N TYR A 63 -5.37 -10.57 -1.44
CA TYR A 63 -3.99 -10.26 -1.82
C TYR A 63 -3.10 -11.51 -1.90
N GLY A 64 -3.71 -12.71 -1.88
CA GLY A 64 -3.00 -13.98 -2.04
C GLY A 64 -2.48 -14.61 -0.74
N TYR A 65 -3.00 -14.18 0.41
CA TYR A 65 -2.57 -14.62 1.76
C TYR A 65 -3.68 -15.24 2.60
#